data_AF-A0A7I7P0K3-F1
#
_entry.id   AF-A0A7I7P0K3-F1
#
_cell.length_a   1.000
_cell.length_b   1.000
_cell.length_c   1.000
_cell.angle_alpha   90.00
_cell.angle_beta   90.00
_cell.angle_gamma   90.00
#
_symmetry.space_group_name_H-M   'P 1'
#
loop_
_entity.id
_entity.type
_entity.pdbx_description
1 polymer ?
#
loop_
_entity_poly.entity_id
_entity_poly.type
_entity_poly.pdbx_seq_one_letter_code
_entity_poly.pdbx_strand_id
1 'polypeptide(L)'
;MPASQRHLRDVIPACDGAAMNLQGIELRYVLTMHLAHNGPATIGEMIEALAGQGFQIRGRASKVISDALRWEMGRGRVRRMGRGRYGPRLIPRSTEHRIHQRVLALRAAAKLSL
;
A
#
# COMPACT_ATOMS: atom_id res chain seq x y z
N MET A 1 15.72 2.62 33.35
CA MET A 1 16.11 1.72 32.25
C MET A 1 15.59 2.27 30.92
N PRO A 2 16.38 3.05 30.13
CA PRO A 2 15.92 3.54 28.84
C PRO A 2 16.68 2.85 27.69
N ALA A 3 15.98 2.07 26.85
CA ALA A 3 16.54 1.57 25.60
C ALA A 3 15.42 1.29 24.59
N SER A 4 15.17 2.24 23.69
CA SER A 4 15.06 1.94 22.25
C SER A 4 14.65 3.19 21.47
N GLN A 5 15.66 4.01 21.18
CA GLN A 5 15.74 4.62 19.86
C GLN A 5 15.78 3.50 18.82
N ARG A 6 14.73 3.37 18.01
CA ARG A 6 14.83 2.88 16.63
C ARG A 6 13.97 3.78 15.76
N HIS A 7 14.50 4.96 15.52
CA HIS A 7 14.16 5.76 14.37
C HIS A 7 14.60 4.93 13.15
N LEU A 8 13.67 4.13 12.60
CA LEU A 8 13.86 3.50 11.30
C LEU A 8 13.97 4.65 10.29
N ARG A 9 15.21 5.06 10.05
CA ARG A 9 15.62 5.87 8.92
C ARG A 9 15.16 5.15 7.66
N ASP A 10 14.74 5.96 6.72
CA ASP A 10 14.31 5.61 5.37
C ASP A 10 15.27 4.61 4.72
N VAL A 11 14.98 3.32 4.84
CA VAL A 11 15.54 2.32 3.94
C VAL A 11 14.59 2.30 2.75
N ILE A 12 14.79 3.25 1.85
CA ILE A 12 14.33 3.15 0.47
C ILE A 12 15.39 2.26 -0.20
N PRO A 13 15.07 1.01 -0.60
CA PRO A 13 15.98 0.27 -1.46
C PRO A 13 16.07 1.05 -2.78
N ALA A 14 17.29 1.44 -3.13
CA ALA A 14 17.63 1.98 -4.44
C ALA A 14 17.39 0.89 -5.49
N CYS A 15 16.22 0.91 -6.09
CA CYS A 15 16.04 0.42 -7.45
C CYS A 15 16.14 1.65 -8.35
N ASP A 16 17.29 1.84 -9.01
CA ASP A 16 17.53 2.83 -10.08
C ASP A 16 16.76 2.47 -11.37
N GLY A 17 15.45 2.24 -11.24
CA GLY A 17 14.50 2.15 -12.34
C GLY A 17 13.32 3.03 -11.96
N ALA A 18 12.81 3.84 -12.90
CA ALA A 18 11.94 4.98 -12.59
C ALA A 18 10.67 4.54 -11.83
N ALA A 19 10.73 4.59 -10.51
CA ALA A 19 9.66 4.10 -9.66
C ALA A 19 8.45 5.03 -9.74
N MET A 20 7.28 4.44 -9.99
CA MET A 20 6.05 5.19 -10.14
C MET A 20 5.54 5.67 -8.78
N ASN A 21 5.37 6.99 -8.64
CA ASN A 21 4.92 7.59 -7.39
C ASN A 21 3.40 7.46 -7.22
N LEU A 22 2.97 6.63 -6.26
CA LEU A 22 1.55 6.45 -5.93
C LEU A 22 1.05 7.54 -4.99
N GLN A 23 -0.11 8.12 -5.34
CA GLN A 23 -0.77 9.13 -4.52
C GLN A 23 -2.29 8.96 -4.50
N GLY A 24 -2.92 9.56 -3.49
CA GLY A 24 -4.37 9.75 -3.44
C GLY A 24 -5.17 8.45 -3.58
N ILE A 25 -5.99 8.38 -4.62
CA ILE A 25 -6.91 7.26 -4.87
C ILE A 25 -6.18 6.00 -5.34
N GLU A 26 -5.08 6.16 -6.07
CA GLU A 26 -4.33 5.05 -6.65
C GLU A 26 -3.65 4.23 -5.55
N LEU A 27 -3.03 4.92 -4.59
CA LEU A 27 -2.48 4.25 -3.41
C LEU A 27 -3.55 3.45 -2.64
N ARG A 28 -4.74 4.05 -2.44
CA ARG A 28 -5.84 3.36 -1.74
C ARG A 28 -6.24 2.09 -2.47
N TYR A 29 -6.30 2.15 -3.79
CA TYR A 29 -6.68 1.03 -4.65
C TYR A 29 -5.66 -0.10 -4.64
N VAL A 30 -4.37 0.23 -4.78
CA VAL A 30 -3.28 -0.75 -4.73
C VAL A 30 -3.24 -1.43 -3.36
N LEU A 31 -3.35 -0.67 -2.26
CA LEU A 31 -3.37 -1.23 -0.90
C LEU A 31 -4.57 -2.15 -0.67
N THR A 32 -5.76 -1.73 -1.13
CA THR A 32 -6.98 -2.52 -1.00
C THR A 32 -6.86 -3.84 -1.75
N MET A 33 -6.33 -3.83 -2.98
CA MET A 33 -6.10 -5.07 -3.72
C MET A 33 -4.97 -5.91 -3.17
N HIS A 34 -3.93 -5.30 -2.62
CA HIS A 34 -2.87 -6.04 -1.96
C HIS A 34 -3.44 -6.85 -0.79
N LEU A 35 -4.27 -6.23 0.06
CA LEU A 35 -4.93 -6.91 1.18
C LEU A 35 -5.95 -7.94 0.73
N ALA A 36 -6.69 -7.69 -0.36
CA ALA A 36 -7.66 -8.65 -0.88
C ALA A 36 -7.01 -9.93 -1.41
N HIS A 37 -5.87 -9.83 -2.09
CA HIS A 37 -5.18 -10.98 -2.67
C HIS A 37 -4.23 -11.69 -1.70
N ASN A 38 -3.45 -10.94 -0.91
CA ASN A 38 -2.42 -11.50 -0.03
C ASN A 38 -2.91 -11.73 1.40
N GLY A 39 -4.11 -11.23 1.73
CA GLY A 39 -4.67 -11.32 3.06
C GLY A 39 -4.12 -10.24 4.02
N PRO A 40 -4.22 -10.47 5.34
CA PRO A 40 -3.84 -9.48 6.33
C PRO A 40 -2.34 -9.18 6.36
N ALA A 41 -1.98 -7.90 6.20
CA ALA A 41 -0.59 -7.43 6.16
C ALA A 41 -0.35 -6.27 7.13
N THR A 42 0.90 -6.12 7.54
CA THR A 42 1.42 -5.00 8.33
C THR A 42 1.81 -3.83 7.43
N ILE A 43 1.95 -2.64 8.01
CA ILE A 43 2.43 -1.45 7.27
C ILE A 43 3.81 -1.71 6.65
N GLY A 44 4.72 -2.40 7.36
CA GLY A 44 6.04 -2.75 6.84
C GLY A 44 5.95 -3.67 5.62
N GLU A 45 5.19 -4.76 5.72
CA GLU A 45 4.96 -5.69 4.61
C GLU A 45 4.32 -5.01 3.40
N MET A 46 3.38 -4.09 3.62
CA MET A 46 2.78 -3.30 2.55
C MET A 46 3.78 -2.36 1.87
N ILE A 47 4.72 -1.77 2.61
CA ILE A 47 5.79 -0.93 2.04
C ILE A 47 6.70 -1.77 1.14
N GLU A 48 7.19 -2.90 1.66
CA GLU A 48 8.06 -3.82 0.92
C GLU A 48 7.36 -4.35 -0.34
N ALA A 49 6.10 -4.75 -0.22
CA ALA A 49 5.34 -5.24 -1.36
C ALA A 49 5.11 -4.18 -2.44
N LEU A 50 4.98 -2.89 -2.06
CA LEU A 50 4.86 -1.80 -3.02
C LEU A 50 6.19 -1.50 -3.71
N ALA A 51 7.29 -1.47 -2.95
CA ALA A 51 8.63 -1.27 -3.48
C ALA A 51 8.99 -2.39 -4.49
N GLY A 52 8.72 -3.65 -4.15
CA GLY A 52 8.93 -4.80 -5.05
C GLY A 52 8.06 -4.80 -6.31
N GLN A 53 7.00 -3.97 -6.36
CA GLN A 53 6.17 -3.76 -7.56
C GLN A 53 6.62 -2.54 -8.39
N GLY A 54 7.70 -1.85 -8.00
CA GLY A 54 8.17 -0.63 -8.67
C GLY A 54 7.40 0.63 -8.26
N PHE A 55 6.67 0.60 -7.14
CA PHE A 55 5.95 1.76 -6.62
C PHE A 55 6.72 2.47 -5.51
N GLN A 56 6.68 3.80 -5.54
CA GLN A 56 7.17 4.65 -4.47
C GLN A 56 6.05 5.48 -3.86
N ILE A 57 6.16 5.77 -2.57
CA ILE A 57 5.24 6.64 -1.84
C ILE A 57 5.99 7.91 -1.47
N ARG A 58 5.43 9.08 -1.80
CA ARG A 58 6.04 10.36 -1.38
C ARG A 58 5.81 10.64 0.10
N GLY A 59 6.88 11.03 0.80
CA GLY A 59 6.85 11.42 2.21
C GLY A 59 6.87 10.22 3.16
N ARG A 60 6.34 10.40 4.38
CA ARG A 60 6.36 9.36 5.43
C ARG A 60 5.41 8.21 5.08
N ALA A 61 5.94 7.17 4.43
CA ALA A 61 5.19 6.02 3.93
C ALA A 61 4.19 5.44 4.95
N SER A 62 4.61 5.22 6.19
CA SER A 62 3.72 4.67 7.23
C SER A 62 2.49 5.54 7.51
N LYS A 63 2.65 6.87 7.49
CA LYS A 63 1.54 7.81 7.71
C LYS A 63 0.62 7.82 6.50
N VAL A 64 1.18 7.90 5.31
CA VAL A 64 0.43 7.95 4.05
C VAL A 64 -0.39 6.68 3.84
N ILE A 65 0.20 5.50 4.10
CA ILE A 65 -0.51 4.22 4.09
C ILE A 65 -1.60 4.20 5.17
N SER A 66 -1.29 4.60 6.40
CA SER A 66 -2.29 4.60 7.49
C SER A 66 -3.48 5.51 7.19
N ASP A 67 -3.24 6.70 6.64
CA ASP A 67 -4.31 7.63 6.27
C ASP A 67 -5.12 7.08 5.08
N ALA A 68 -4.47 6.48 4.07
CA ALA A 68 -5.15 5.80 2.96
C ALA A 68 -6.04 4.64 3.45
N LEU A 69 -5.54 3.80 4.35
CA LEU A 69 -6.31 2.69 4.91
C LEU A 69 -7.44 3.18 5.82
N ARG A 70 -7.28 4.30 6.53
CA ARG A 70 -8.38 4.92 7.29
C ARG A 70 -9.56 5.28 6.41
N TRP A 71 -9.31 5.82 5.22
CA TRP A 71 -10.36 6.08 4.24
C TRP A 71 -11.08 4.80 3.78
N GLU A 72 -10.34 3.73 3.56
CA GLU A 72 -10.88 2.45 3.09
C GLU A 72 -11.61 1.67 4.20
N MET A 73 -11.20 1.85 5.45
CA MET A 73 -11.95 1.40 6.63
C MET A 73 -13.30 2.10 6.74
N GLY A 74 -13.35 3.42 6.54
CA GLY A 74 -14.61 4.18 6.53
C GLY A 74 -15.58 3.73 5.43
N ARG A 75 -15.06 3.12 4.36
CA ARG A 75 -15.86 2.53 3.27
C ARG A 75 -16.15 1.04 3.45
N GLY A 76 -15.76 0.46 4.58
CA GLY A 76 -16.00 -0.93 4.93
C GLY A 76 -15.22 -1.96 4.11
N ARG A 77 -14.19 -1.54 3.36
CA ARG A 77 -13.37 -2.41 2.49
C ARG A 77 -12.14 -2.99 3.16
N VAL A 78 -11.64 -2.32 4.20
CA VAL A 78 -10.49 -2.75 5.01
C VAL A 78 -10.91 -2.78 6.47
N ARG A 79 -10.29 -3.64 7.28
CA ARG A 79 -10.40 -3.62 8.74
C ARG A 79 -9.02 -3.57 9.38
N ARG A 80 -8.90 -2.87 10.51
CA ARG A 80 -7.71 -2.95 11.37
C ARG A 80 -7.80 -4.20 12.23
N MET A 81 -6.75 -5.03 12.21
CA MET A 81 -6.71 -6.29 12.97
C MET A 81 -5.77 -6.22 14.18
N GLY A 82 -4.94 -5.18 14.28
CA GLY A 82 -4.03 -4.98 15.41
C GLY A 82 -3.18 -3.74 15.26
N ARG A 83 -2.11 -3.64 16.05
CA ARG A 83 -1.14 -2.55 15.91
C ARG A 83 -0.41 -2.67 14.57
N GLY A 84 -0.64 -1.71 13.67
CA GLY A 84 -0.01 -1.67 12.36
C GLY A 84 -0.42 -2.79 11.39
N ARG A 85 -1.39 -3.64 11.75
CA ARG A 85 -1.87 -4.77 10.94
C ARG A 85 -3.28 -4.51 10.44
N TYR A 86 -3.48 -4.69 9.14
CA TYR A 86 -4.73 -4.48 8.43
C TYR A 86 -5.10 -5.74 7.65
N GLY A 87 -6.39 -5.92 7.40
CA GLY A 87 -6.87 -7.04 6.62
C GLY A 87 -8.02 -6.66 5.70
N PRO A 88 -8.31 -7.49 4.69
CA PRO A 88 -9.42 -7.26 3.80
C PRO A 88 -10.76 -7.38 4.54
N ARG A 89 -11.74 -6.66 4.03
CA ARG A 89 -13.17 -6.85 4.32
C ARG A 89 -13.90 -7.05 2.98
N LEU A 90 -15.22 -7.11 3.00
CA LEU A 90 -16.03 -7.30 1.81
C LEU A 90 -15.87 -6.10 0.85
N ILE A 91 -15.48 -6.38 -0.39
CA ILE A 91 -15.47 -5.40 -1.48
C ILE A 91 -16.60 -5.76 -2.44
N PRO A 92 -17.52 -4.84 -2.77
CA PRO A 92 -18.55 -5.12 -3.79
C PRO A 92 -17.91 -5.45 -5.14
N ARG A 93 -18.40 -6.48 -5.83
CA ARG A 93 -17.81 -7.01 -7.08
C ARG A 93 -17.53 -5.94 -8.15
N SER A 94 -18.46 -5.00 -8.37
CA SER A 94 -18.26 -3.92 -9.36
C SER A 94 -17.13 -2.97 -8.94
N THR A 95 -16.98 -2.73 -7.63
CA THR A 95 -15.88 -1.90 -7.10
C THR A 95 -14.56 -2.65 -7.20
N GLU A 96 -14.54 -3.93 -6.84
CA GLU A 96 -13.39 -4.82 -6.99
C GLU A 96 -12.89 -4.82 -8.44
N HIS A 97 -13.79 -5.02 -9.41
CA HIS A 97 -13.43 -5.03 -10.83
C HIS A 97 -12.80 -3.70 -11.28
N ARG A 98 -13.42 -2.56 -10.94
CA ARG A 98 -12.88 -1.23 -11.30
C ARG A 98 -11.51 -0.97 -10.67
N ILE A 99 -11.36 -1.31 -9.39
CA ILE A 99 -10.09 -1.15 -8.67
C ILE A 99 -9.03 -2.06 -9.30
N HIS A 100 -9.38 -3.32 -9.58
CA HIS A 100 -8.48 -4.30 -10.18
C HIS A 100 -7.94 -3.83 -11.54
N GLN A 101 -8.81 -3.38 -12.44
CA GLN A 101 -8.40 -2.85 -13.75
C GLN A 101 -7.46 -1.64 -13.60
N ARG A 102 -7.75 -0.74 -12.65
CA ARG A 102 -6.88 0.42 -12.39
C ARG A 102 -5.51 -0.01 -11.85
N VAL A 103 -5.46 -0.98 -10.95
CA VAL A 103 -4.20 -1.52 -10.38
C VAL A 103 -3.38 -2.23 -11.46
N LEU A 104 -4.02 -2.98 -12.36
CA LEU A 104 -3.33 -3.59 -13.50
C LEU A 104 -2.71 -2.54 -14.43
N ALA A 105 -3.44 -1.47 -14.75
CA ALA A 105 -2.91 -0.37 -15.55
C ALA A 105 -1.71 0.31 -14.89
N LEU A 106 -1.76 0.54 -13.57
CA LEU A 106 -0.64 1.10 -12.80
C LEU A 106 0.58 0.19 -12.80
N ARG A 107 0.38 -1.13 -12.62
CA ARG A 107 1.47 -2.11 -12.69
C ARG A 107 2.09 -2.19 -14.07
N ALA A 108 1.28 -2.13 -15.13
CA ALA A 108 1.77 -2.11 -16.51
C ALA A 108 2.61 -0.84 -16.76
N ALA A 109 2.14 0.32 -16.31
CA ALA A 109 2.86 1.58 -16.47
C ALA A 109 4.17 1.62 -15.65
N ALA A 110 4.18 1.04 -14.44
CA ALA A 110 5.39 0.90 -13.64
C ALA A 110 6.44 -0.02 -14.30
N LYS A 111 5.99 -1.13 -14.92
CA LYS A 111 6.86 -2.02 -15.70
C LYS A 111 7.45 -1.38 -16.95
N LEU A 112 6.71 -0.47 -17.59
CA LEU A 112 7.19 0.28 -18.76
C LEU A 112 8.15 1.41 -18.40
N SER A 113 8.24 1.76 -17.11
CA SER A 113 9.14 2.80 -16.59
C SER A 113 10.48 2.23 -16.08
N LEU A 114 10.65 0.90 -16.13
CA LEU A 114 11.88 0.15 -15.85
C LEU A 114 12.67 -0.07 -17.15
#